data_AF-A0A969C1E0-F1
#
_entry.id   AF-A0A969C1E0-F1
#
_cell.length_a   1.000
_cell.length_b   1.000
_cell.length_c   1.000
_cell.angle_alpha   90.00
_cell.angle_beta   90.00
_cell.angle_gamma   90.00
#
_symmetry.space_group_name_H-M   'P 1'
#
loop_
_entity.id
_entity.type
_entity.pdbx_description
1 polymer ?
#
loop_
_entity_poly.entity_id
_entity_poly.type
_entity_poly.pdbx_seq_one_letter_code
_entity_poly.pdbx_strand_id
1 'polypeptide(L)' 'MTTTTTPNPEEAIEHLNPIAARMMLAAFPDHIREAFERRAKEIDYPVEAVLEMAVAGFLDREALSFIDCKPRY' A
#
# COMPACT_ATOMS: atom_id res chain seq x y z
N MET A 1 -25.68 -26.33 -22.15
CA MET A 1 -24.73 -25.69 -21.21
C MET A 1 -23.68 -24.98 -22.05
N THR A 2 -23.91 -23.71 -22.37
CA THR A 2 -22.97 -22.88 -23.12
C THR A 2 -22.22 -22.02 -22.10
N THR A 3 -20.94 -22.33 -21.88
CA THR A 3 -20.03 -21.51 -21.09
C THR A 3 -19.68 -20.27 -21.89
N THR A 4 -20.39 -19.17 -21.64
CA THR A 4 -20.00 -17.85 -22.11
C THR A 4 -18.83 -17.37 -21.27
N THR A 5 -17.61 -17.67 -21.73
CA THR A 5 -16.40 -17.01 -21.22
C THR A 5 -16.35 -15.63 -21.87
N THR A 6 -16.97 -14.66 -21.21
CA THR A 6 -16.70 -13.23 -21.43
C THR A 6 -15.25 -12.97 -21.02
N PRO A 7 -14.44 -12.24 -21.81
CA PRO A 7 -13.12 -11.81 -21.34
C PRO A 7 -13.32 -10.91 -20.12
N ASN A 8 -12.84 -11.33 -18.95
CA ASN A 8 -12.97 -10.58 -17.70
C ASN A 8 -12.08 -9.34 -17.85
N PRO A 9 -12.62 -8.12 -17.87
CA PRO A 9 -11.82 -6.93 -18.03
C PRO A 9 -10.83 -6.89 -16.87
N GLU A 10 -9.56 -6.71 -17.20
CA GLU A 10 -8.45 -6.39 -16.29
C GLU A 10 -8.97 -5.80 -14.98
N GLU A 11 -8.80 -6.57 -13.89
CA GLU A 11 -9.32 -6.27 -12.55
C GLU A 11 -9.13 -4.79 -12.26
N ALA A 12 -10.23 -4.03 -12.17
CA ALA A 12 -10.16 -2.64 -11.78
C ALA A 12 -9.49 -2.60 -10.41
N ILE A 13 -8.24 -2.12 -10.36
CA ILE A 13 -7.48 -2.04 -9.11
C ILE A 13 -8.24 -1.06 -8.23
N GLU A 14 -8.92 -1.58 -7.21
CA GLU A 14 -9.61 -0.76 -6.23
C GLU A 14 -8.55 -0.09 -5.35
N HIS A 15 -8.39 1.20 -5.53
CA HIS A 15 -7.48 2.02 -4.73
C HIS A 15 -8.05 2.33 -3.35
N LEU A 16 -7.17 2.63 -2.40
CA LEU A 16 -7.58 3.04 -1.08
C LEU A 16 -8.28 4.41 -1.18
N ASN A 17 -9.50 4.48 -0.63
CA ASN A 17 -10.24 5.74 -0.59
C ASN A 17 -9.41 6.83 0.16
N PRO A 18 -9.19 8.02 -0.42
CA PRO A 18 -8.37 9.06 0.20
C PRO A 18 -8.85 9.52 1.59
N ILE A 19 -10.18 9.53 1.81
CA ILE A 19 -10.76 9.87 3.12
C ILE A 19 -10.42 8.79 4.14
N ALA A 20 -10.54 7.51 3.76
CA ALA A 20 -10.17 6.40 4.63
C ALA A 20 -8.66 6.43 4.95
N ALA A 21 -7.81 6.70 3.96
CA ALA A 21 -6.37 6.86 4.14
C ALA A 21 -6.06 7.97 5.16
N ARG A 22 -6.71 9.13 5.06
CA ARG A 22 -6.55 10.24 6.02
C ARG A 22 -7.00 9.86 7.42
N MET A 23 -8.09 9.12 7.57
CA MET A 23 -8.53 8.64 8.88
C MET A 23 -7.54 7.65 9.50
N MET A 24 -6.94 6.76 8.71
CA MET A 24 -5.89 5.85 9.18
C MET A 24 -4.65 6.63 9.63
N LEU A 25 -4.17 7.58 8.82
CA LEU A 25 -3.02 8.43 9.16
C LEU A 25 -3.25 9.24 10.44
N ALA A 26 -4.48 9.71 10.67
CA ALA A 26 -4.85 10.42 11.89
C ALA A 26 -4.82 9.52 13.14
N ALA A 27 -5.05 8.22 12.98
CA ALA A 27 -5.00 7.25 14.09
C ALA A 27 -3.57 6.80 14.44
N PHE A 28 -2.58 7.02 13.56
CA PHE A 28 -1.20 6.66 13.85
C PHE A 28 -0.53 7.60 14.86
N PRO A 29 0.43 7.08 15.66
CA PRO A 29 1.35 7.92 16.42
C PRO A 29 2.09 8.91 15.52
N ASP A 30 2.39 10.10 16.07
CA ASP A 30 2.98 11.22 15.32
C ASP A 30 4.21 10.83 14.50
N HIS A 31 5.15 10.08 15.10
CA HIS A 31 6.37 9.66 14.42
C HIS A 31 6.13 8.77 13.18
N ILE A 32 5.04 7.98 13.15
CA ILE A 32 4.69 7.15 11.99
C ILE A 32 4.08 8.02 10.90
N ARG A 33 3.15 8.92 11.26
CA ARG A 33 2.54 9.86 10.31
C ARG A 33 3.60 10.75 9.66
N GLU A 34 4.53 11.30 10.44
CA GLU A 34 5.65 12.09 9.93
C GLU A 34 6.56 11.29 8.98
N ALA A 35 6.74 9.99 9.22
CA ALA A 35 7.49 9.14 8.31
C ALA A 35 6.80 8.98 6.95
N PHE A 36 5.48 8.81 6.93
CA PHE A 36 4.69 8.79 5.70
C PHE A 36 4.77 10.12 4.97
N GLU A 37 4.58 11.25 5.66
CA GLU A 37 4.64 12.59 5.07
C GLU A 37 6.03 12.91 4.50
N ARG A 38 7.10 12.56 5.24
CA ARG A 38 8.47 12.72 4.78
C ARG A 38 8.70 11.90 3.50
N ARG A 39 8.29 10.63 3.49
CA ARG A 39 8.44 9.76 2.32
C ARG A 39 7.64 10.27 1.12
N ALA A 40 6.42 10.75 1.34
CA ALA A 40 5.56 11.37 0.33
C ALA A 40 6.24 12.58 -0.31
N LYS A 41 6.85 13.45 0.50
CA LYS A 41 7.63 14.59 0.02
C LYS A 41 8.89 14.18 -0.74
N GLU A 42 9.60 13.15 -0.27
CA GLU A 42 10.84 12.66 -0.92
C GLU A 42 10.60 12.13 -2.33
N ILE A 43 9.46 11.46 -2.56
CA ILE A 43 9.16 10.85 -3.86
C ILE A 43 8.16 11.66 -4.71
N ASP A 44 7.67 12.79 -4.19
CA ASP A 44 6.68 13.70 -4.80
C ASP A 44 5.31 13.03 -5.08
N TYR A 45 4.79 12.29 -4.10
CA TYR A 45 3.50 11.59 -4.20
C TYR A 45 2.54 12.04 -3.09
N PRO A 46 1.22 11.92 -3.28
CA PRO A 46 0.26 12.09 -2.20
C PRO A 46 0.53 11.11 -1.05
N VAL A 47 0.37 11.57 0.19
CA VAL A 47 0.62 10.74 1.38
C VAL A 47 -0.31 9.51 1.43
N GLU A 48 -1.50 9.61 0.87
CA GLU A 48 -2.46 8.53 0.71
C GLU A 48 -1.94 7.43 -0.21
N ALA A 49 -1.29 7.81 -1.31
CA ALA A 49 -0.67 6.85 -2.24
C ALA A 49 0.52 6.14 -1.59
N VAL A 50 1.32 6.85 -0.78
CA VAL A 50 2.41 6.23 -0.03
C VAL A 50 1.89 5.24 1.01
N LEU A 51 0.78 5.55 1.68
CA LEU A 51 0.12 4.63 2.60
C LEU A 51 -0.34 3.35 1.88
N GLU A 52 -1.03 3.50 0.75
CA GLU A 52 -1.48 2.38 -0.07
C GLU A 52 -0.30 1.54 -0.56
N MET A 53 0.76 2.17 -1.08
CA MET A 53 1.99 1.49 -1.53
C MET A 53 2.67 0.73 -0.38
N ALA A 54 2.71 1.29 0.83
CA ALA A 54 3.30 0.62 1.98
C ALA A 54 2.49 -0.62 2.39
N VAL A 55 1.17 -0.54 2.37
CA VAL A 55 0.29 -1.67 2.68
C VAL A 55 0.37 -2.73 1.59
N ALA A 56 0.24 -2.33 0.31
CA ALA A 56 0.35 -3.24 -0.83
C ALA A 56 1.71 -3.92 -0.86
N GLY A 57 2.79 -3.16 -0.70
CA GLY A 57 4.16 -3.69 -0.64
C GLY A 57 4.40 -4.60 0.56
N PHE A 58 3.73 -4.39 1.69
CA PHE A 58 3.83 -5.32 2.83
C PHE A 58 3.05 -6.62 2.62
N LEU A 59 1.91 -6.56 1.91
CA LEU A 59 1.06 -7.72 1.64
C LEU A 59 1.51 -8.53 0.42
N ASP A 60 2.32 -7.94 -0.45
CA ASP A 60 2.97 -8.64 -1.55
C ASP A 60 3.93 -9.72 -1.01
N ARG A 61 3.68 -10.97 -1.38
CA ARG A 61 4.48 -12.13 -0.94
C ARG A 61 5.88 -12.13 -1.55
N GLU A 62 6.08 -11.42 -2.65
CA GLU A 62 7.38 -11.29 -3.30
C GLU A 62 8.16 -10.07 -2.79
N ALA A 63 7.54 -9.22 -1.97
CA ALA A 63 8.24 -8.11 -1.35
C ALA A 63 9.25 -8.61 -0.31
N LEU A 64 10.45 -8.02 -0.35
CA LEU A 64 11.53 -8.32 0.58
C LEU A 64 11.06 -8.09 2.01
N SER A 65 10.93 -9.18 2.76
CA SER A 65 10.53 -9.16 4.16
C SER A 65 11.75 -9.27 5.08
N PHE A 66 11.58 -8.98 6.37
CA PHE A 66 12.63 -9.21 7.38
C PHE A 66 13.09 -10.68 7.46
N ILE A 67 12.27 -11.65 7.00
CA ILE A 67 12.64 -13.06 6.92
C ILE A 67 13.72 -13.27 5.84
N ASP A 68 13.67 -12.51 4.75
CA ASP A 68 14.65 -12.57 3.65
C ASP A 68 16.00 -11.96 4.06
N CYS A 69 16.00 -11.04 5.02
CA CYS A 69 17.23 -10.39 5.48
C CYS A 69 18.12 -11.26 6.37
N LYS A 70 17.72 -12.50 6.74
CA LYS A 70 18.47 -13.43 7.64
C LYS A 70 19.33 -12.67 8.67
N PRO A 71 18.72 -11.95 9.63
CA PRO A 71 19.49 -11.19 10.61
C PRO A 71 20.42 -12.14 11.36
N ARG A 72 21.73 -11.92 11.19
CA ARG A 72 22.75 -12.57 12.01
C ARG A 72 22.70 -11.92 13.39
N TYR A 73 22.02 -12.57 14.34
CA TYR A 73 22.34 -12.41 15.74
C TYR A 73 23.62 -13.19 16.05
#